data_AF-A0A928W6I7-F1
#
_entry.id   AF-A0A928W6I7-F1
#
_cell.length_a   1.000
_cell.length_b   1.000
_cell.length_c   1.000
_cell.angle_alpha   90.00
_cell.angle_beta   90.00
_cell.angle_gamma   90.00
#
_symmetry.space_group_name_H-M   'P 1'
#
loop_
_entity.id
_entity.type
_entity.pdbx_description
1 polymer ?
#
loop_
_entity_poly.entity_id
_entity_poly.type
_entity_poly.pdbx_seq_one_letter_code
_entity_poly.pdbx_strand_id
1 'polypeptide(L)'
;MTPKNSPLKCTSIDLEIEAIQRFRKLAPFLKAECRVYRELNGRSTVLCLDFKTCPQELKTNKEEWHEFAQLLLHSSHYLGLANSLVFKHGDRILAWMSLNQTQYFGEFLAEG
;
A
#
# COMPACT_ATOMS: atom_id res chain seq x y z
N MET A 1 -13.20 -43.25 2.90
CA MET A 1 -11.92 -42.51 2.81
C MET A 1 -12.15 -41.11 3.34
N THR A 2 -11.74 -40.83 4.57
CA THR A 2 -11.80 -39.47 5.15
C THR A 2 -10.63 -38.64 4.60
N PRO A 3 -10.85 -37.40 4.14
CA PRO A 3 -9.73 -36.56 3.72
C PRO A 3 -8.86 -36.25 4.95
N LYS A 4 -7.58 -36.60 4.86
CA LYS A 4 -6.56 -36.17 5.82
C LYS A 4 -6.47 -34.65 5.75
N ASN A 5 -7.13 -33.97 6.69
CA ASN A 5 -6.88 -32.56 6.98
C ASN A 5 -5.44 -32.46 7.52
N SER A 6 -4.49 -32.30 6.60
CA SER A 6 -3.14 -31.87 6.97
C SER A 6 -3.29 -30.49 7.62
N PRO A 7 -2.63 -30.21 8.75
CA PRO A 7 -2.65 -28.88 9.34
C PRO A 7 -2.13 -27.91 8.28
N LEU A 8 -2.92 -26.88 7.97
CA LEU A 8 -2.50 -25.79 7.08
C LEU A 8 -1.21 -25.20 7.66
N LYS A 9 -0.07 -25.48 7.03
CA LYS A 9 1.18 -24.78 7.29
C LYS A 9 1.06 -23.38 6.67
N CYS A 10 0.31 -22.51 7.35
CA CYS A 10 0.18 -21.11 7.00
C CYS A 10 1.06 -20.31 7.96
N THR A 11 2.16 -19.76 7.45
CA THR A 11 3.04 -18.89 8.24
C THR A 11 2.50 -17.46 8.25
N SER A 12 2.99 -16.62 9.16
CA SER A 12 2.69 -15.19 9.12
C SER A 12 3.10 -14.55 7.79
N ILE A 13 4.18 -15.04 7.17
CA ILE A 13 4.66 -14.57 5.87
C ILE A 13 3.64 -14.89 4.77
N ASP A 14 3.04 -16.08 4.77
CA ASP A 14 2.02 -16.46 3.79
C ASP A 14 0.77 -15.58 3.91
N LEU A 15 0.38 -15.22 5.14
CA LEU A 15 -0.72 -14.29 5.40
C LEU A 15 -0.41 -12.88 4.91
N GLU A 16 0.81 -12.37 5.14
CA GLU A 16 1.23 -11.06 4.58
C GLU A 16 1.17 -11.05 3.05
N ILE A 17 1.67 -12.10 2.41
CA ILE A 17 1.66 -12.22 0.95
C ILE A 17 0.23 -12.19 0.43
N GLU A 18 -0.67 -13.02 0.98
CA GLU A 18 -2.06 -13.08 0.55
C GLU A 18 -2.79 -11.74 0.81
N ALA A 19 -2.54 -11.11 1.96
CA ALA A 19 -3.12 -9.81 2.31
C ALA A 19 -2.73 -8.71 1.32
N ILE A 20 -1.43 -8.62 0.97
CA ILE A 20 -0.93 -7.67 -0.02
C ILE A 20 -1.45 -8.00 -1.43
N GLN A 21 -1.58 -9.28 -1.78
CA GLN A 21 -2.18 -9.67 -3.06
C GLN A 21 -3.65 -9.26 -3.17
N ARG A 22 -4.44 -9.41 -2.10
CA ARG A 22 -5.84 -8.92 -2.06
C ARG A 22 -5.91 -7.41 -2.20
N PHE A 23 -5.02 -6.68 -1.52
CA PHE A 23 -4.92 -5.24 -1.65
C PHE A 23 -4.67 -4.81 -3.10
N ARG A 24 -3.72 -5.45 -3.78
CA ARG A 24 -3.44 -5.18 -5.20
C ARG A 24 -4.61 -5.48 -6.13
N LYS A 25 -5.44 -6.49 -5.83
CA LYS A 25 -6.66 -6.77 -6.60
C LYS A 25 -7.67 -5.62 -6.49
N LEU A 26 -7.72 -4.92 -5.36
CA LEU A 26 -8.57 -3.73 -5.16
C LEU A 26 -7.93 -2.45 -5.73
N ALA A 27 -6.62 -2.47 -5.98
CA ALA A 27 -5.85 -1.36 -6.53
C ALA A 27 -5.19 -1.74 -7.88
N PRO A 28 -5.97 -2.05 -8.94
CA PRO A 28 -5.44 -2.59 -10.20
C PRO A 28 -4.51 -1.63 -10.95
N PHE A 29 -4.57 -0.33 -10.63
CA PHE A 29 -3.68 0.71 -11.13
C PHE A 29 -2.27 0.63 -10.52
N LEU A 30 -2.12 -0.02 -9.37
CA LEU A 30 -0.83 -0.19 -8.70
C LEU A 30 -0.06 -1.34 -9.37
N LYS A 31 0.91 -0.97 -10.21
CA LYS A 31 1.73 -1.91 -10.97
C LYS A 31 2.43 -2.93 -10.06
N ALA A 32 2.69 -4.12 -10.59
CA ALA A 32 3.23 -5.24 -9.83
C ALA A 32 4.62 -4.92 -9.24
N GLU A 33 5.40 -4.12 -9.94
CA GLU A 33 6.75 -3.69 -9.62
C GLU A 33 6.79 -2.67 -8.47
N CYS A 34 5.67 -1.98 -8.19
CA CYS A 34 5.56 -1.09 -7.05
C CYS A 34 5.65 -1.87 -5.76
N ARG A 35 6.51 -1.47 -4.83
CA ARG A 35 6.70 -2.25 -3.60
C ARG A 35 5.63 -1.88 -2.58
N VAL A 36 4.91 -2.87 -2.06
CA VAL A 36 3.89 -2.70 -1.03
C VAL A 36 4.22 -3.59 0.16
N TYR A 37 4.27 -3.02 1.35
CA TYR A 37 4.59 -3.75 2.57
C TYR A 37 4.05 -3.03 3.80
N ARG A 38 3.84 -3.76 4.89
CA ARG A 38 3.47 -3.17 6.18
C ARG A 38 4.71 -2.86 7.01
N GLU A 39 4.65 -1.75 7.74
CA GLU A 39 5.70 -1.32 8.66
C GLU A 39 5.05 -0.94 9.99
N LEU A 40 5.76 -1.21 11.10
CA LEU A 40 5.32 -0.77 12.42
C LEU A 40 5.67 0.70 12.59
N ASN A 41 4.70 1.48 13.01
CA ASN A 41 4.88 2.88 13.39
C ASN A 41 4.35 3.07 14.81
N GLY A 42 5.25 2.93 15.79
CA GLY A 42 4.90 2.92 17.20
C GLY A 42 3.97 1.75 17.55
N ARG A 43 2.71 2.06 17.90
CA ARG A 43 1.68 1.07 18.27
C ARG A 43 0.71 0.73 17.12
N SER A 44 0.96 1.24 15.91
CA SER A 44 0.09 1.02 14.76
C SER A 44 0.87 0.41 13.59
N THR A 45 0.12 -0.09 12.61
CA THR A 45 0.65 -0.50 11.32
C THR A 45 0.35 0.57 10.27
N VAL A 46 1.37 0.90 9.48
CA VAL A 46 1.23 1.70 8.27
C VAL A 46 1.42 0.78 7.06
N LEU A 47 0.69 1.02 5.98
CA LEU A 47 0.95 0.38 4.70
C LEU A 47 1.84 1.30 3.86
N CYS A 48 3.04 0.84 3.55
CA CYS A 48 4.01 1.57 2.75
C CYS A 48 3.85 1.21 1.28
N LEU A 49 3.69 2.23 0.44
CA LEU A 49 3.76 2.13 -1.01
C LEU A 49 5.05 2.83 -1.47
N ASP A 50 6.05 2.05 -1.85
CA ASP A 50 7.34 2.55 -2.31
C ASP A 50 7.41 2.46 -3.84
N PHE A 51 7.53 3.64 -4.45
CA PHE A 51 7.52 3.84 -5.89
C PHE A 51 8.91 3.81 -6.54
N LYS A 52 9.98 3.53 -5.80
CA LYS A 52 11.36 3.48 -6.33
C LYS A 52 11.51 2.57 -7.55
N THR A 53 10.79 1.46 -7.57
CA THR A 53 10.82 0.44 -8.62
C THR A 53 9.58 0.45 -9.51
N CYS A 54 8.65 1.39 -9.30
CA CYS A 54 7.49 1.51 -10.19
C CYS A 54 7.94 2.09 -11.55
N PRO A 55 7.38 1.60 -12.67
CA PRO A 55 7.46 2.31 -13.93
C PRO A 55 6.98 3.75 -13.74
N GLN A 56 7.71 4.73 -14.26
CA GLN A 56 7.46 6.16 -14.08
C GLN A 56 6.10 6.60 -14.64
N GLU A 57 5.02 6.43 -13.88
CA GLU A 57 3.67 6.84 -14.34
C GLU A 57 2.79 7.44 -13.22
N LEU A 58 3.34 7.91 -12.10
CA LEU A 58 2.58 8.82 -11.21
C LEU A 58 2.67 10.28 -11.68
N LYS A 59 2.54 10.51 -13.00
CA LYS A 59 2.32 11.85 -13.56
C LYS A 59 0.83 12.12 -13.51
N THR A 60 0.34 12.42 -12.32
CA THR A 60 -1.05 12.80 -12.09
C THR A 60 -1.09 14.18 -11.46
N ASN A 61 -2.11 14.97 -11.79
CA ASN A 61 -2.31 16.22 -11.08
C ASN A 61 -2.67 15.94 -9.60
N LYS A 62 -2.62 16.96 -8.75
CA LYS A 62 -2.82 16.79 -7.30
C LYS A 62 -4.18 16.19 -6.93
N GLU A 63 -5.23 16.49 -7.71
CA GLU A 63 -6.60 16.00 -7.47
C GLU A 63 -6.70 14.51 -7.80
N GLU A 64 -6.24 14.10 -8.97
CA GLU A 64 -6.17 12.69 -9.38
C GLU A 64 -5.31 11.87 -8.41
N TRP A 65 -4.17 12.42 -7.96
CA TRP A 65 -3.36 11.77 -6.96
C TRP A 65 -4.11 11.60 -5.64
N HIS A 66 -4.89 12.62 -5.23
CA HIS A 66 -5.66 12.56 -4.00
C HIS A 66 -6.75 11.48 -4.05
N GLU A 67 -7.52 11.40 -5.14
CA GLU A 67 -8.53 10.35 -5.35
C GLU A 67 -7.90 8.95 -5.36
N PHE A 68 -6.76 8.80 -6.04
CA PHE A 68 -5.96 7.58 -6.03
C PHE A 68 -5.53 7.18 -4.61
N ALA A 69 -4.98 8.13 -3.85
CA ALA A 69 -4.53 7.89 -2.49
C ALA A 69 -5.70 7.53 -1.56
N GLN A 70 -6.86 8.17 -1.73
CA GLN A 70 -8.07 7.82 -0.99
C GLN A 70 -8.52 6.39 -1.29
N LEU A 71 -8.57 5.98 -2.56
CA LEU A 71 -8.98 4.63 -2.94
C LEU A 71 -8.06 3.56 -2.33
N LEU A 72 -6.75 3.80 -2.33
CA LEU A 72 -5.78 2.94 -1.66
C LEU A 72 -6.02 2.89 -0.15
N LEU A 73 -6.28 4.03 0.49
CA LEU A 73 -6.48 4.10 1.93
C LEU A 73 -7.73 3.32 2.35
N HIS A 74 -8.84 3.52 1.64
CA HIS A 74 -10.09 2.78 1.89
C HIS A 74 -9.91 1.28 1.64
N SER A 75 -9.18 0.88 0.60
CA SER A 75 -8.89 -0.53 0.32
C SER A 75 -8.04 -1.17 1.43
N SER A 76 -7.03 -0.45 1.93
CA SER A 76 -6.19 -0.89 3.05
C SER A 76 -7.01 -1.05 4.34
N HIS A 77 -7.88 -0.07 4.62
CA HIS A 77 -8.75 -0.09 5.79
C HIS A 77 -9.77 -1.22 5.71
N TYR A 78 -10.44 -1.38 4.56
CA TYR A 78 -11.44 -2.44 4.32
C TYR A 78 -10.86 -3.84 4.51
N LEU A 79 -9.61 -4.06 4.09
CA LEU A 79 -8.90 -5.33 4.28
C LEU A 79 -8.27 -5.49 5.67
N GLY A 80 -8.40 -4.50 6.57
CA GLY A 80 -7.83 -4.54 7.92
C GLY A 80 -6.30 -4.49 7.95
N LEU A 81 -5.65 -3.96 6.90
CA LEU A 81 -4.19 -3.97 6.79
C LEU A 81 -3.53 -2.85 7.60
N ALA A 82 -4.05 -1.65 7.42
CA ALA A 82 -3.61 -0.42 8.06
C ALA A 82 -4.67 0.68 7.93
N ASN A 83 -4.69 1.59 8.91
CA ASN A 83 -5.53 2.80 8.90
C ASN A 83 -4.78 4.03 8.34
N SER A 84 -3.57 3.83 7.86
CA SER A 84 -2.75 4.89 7.28
C SER A 84 -1.80 4.33 6.22
N LEU A 85 -1.47 5.18 5.26
CA LEU A 85 -0.57 4.94 4.16
C LEU A 85 0.64 5.85 4.25
N VAL A 86 1.79 5.34 3.82
CA VAL A 86 2.99 6.14 3.57
C VAL A 86 3.39 5.92 2.11
N PHE A 87 3.49 7.01 1.35
CA PHE A 87 3.96 7.00 -0.02
C PHE A 87 5.44 7.36 -0.01
N LYS A 88 6.29 6.48 -0.56
CA LYS A 88 7.75 6.62 -0.56
C LYS A 88 8.29 6.55 -1.99
N HIS A 89 9.46 7.13 -2.21
CA HIS A 89 10.30 6.86 -3.37
C HIS A 89 11.70 6.55 -2.85
N GLY A 90 11.94 5.28 -2.53
CA GLY A 90 13.10 4.83 -1.79
C GLY A 90 13.08 5.39 -0.37
N ASP A 91 14.15 6.08 0.01
CA ASP A 91 14.30 6.63 1.36
C ASP A 91 13.55 7.96 1.56
N ARG A 92 12.96 8.52 0.49
CA ARG A 92 12.19 9.75 0.55
C ARG A 92 10.70 9.46 0.81
N ILE A 93 10.14 10.06 1.87
CA ILE A 93 8.69 10.10 2.08
C ILE A 93 8.10 11.22 1.23
N LEU A 94 7.13 10.88 0.38
CA LEU A 94 6.41 11.82 -0.48
C LEU A 94 5.16 12.36 0.21
N ALA A 95 4.39 11.46 0.83
CA ALA A 95 3.14 11.79 1.49
C ALA A 95 2.79 10.75 2.55
N TRP A 96 1.97 11.19 3.51
CA TRP A 96 1.30 10.33 4.48
C TRP A 96 -0.19 10.61 4.43
N MET A 97 -0.99 9.55 4.57
CA MET A 97 -2.44 9.65 4.58
C MET A 97 -3.02 8.75 5.65
N SER A 98 -4.04 9.22 6.35
CA SER A 98 -4.89 8.43 7.24
C SER A 98 -6.34 8.81 7.01
N LEU A 99 -7.26 8.05 7.60
CA LEU A 99 -8.70 8.31 7.51
C LEU A 99 -9.10 9.72 7.93
N ASN A 100 -8.31 10.36 8.79
CA ASN A 100 -8.65 11.66 9.38
C ASN A 100 -7.75 12.81 8.89
N GLN A 101 -6.64 12.52 8.21
CA GLN A 101 -5.63 13.52 7.91
C GLN A 101 -4.77 13.11 6.71
N THR A 102 -4.42 14.07 5.85
CA THR A 102 -3.44 13.91 4.78
C THR A 102 -2.32 14.92 4.97
N GLN A 103 -1.07 14.49 4.81
CA GLN A 103 0.11 15.35 4.90
C GLN A 103 1.06 15.06 3.73
N TYR A 104 1.43 16.12 3.01
CA TYR A 104 2.36 16.06 1.89
C TYR A 104 3.73 16.56 2.34
N PHE A 105 4.80 15.84 1.98
CA PHE A 105 6.18 16.12 2.42
C PHE A 105 7.13 16.49 1.28
N GLY A 106 6.67 16.45 0.02
CA GLY A 106 7.45 16.87 -1.15
C GLY A 106 6.56 17.22 -2.34
N GLU A 107 7.19 17.71 -3.41
CA GLU A 107 6.52 17.88 -4.71
C GLU A 107 6.17 16.50 -5.29
N PHE A 108 4.91 16.35 -5.71
CA PHE A 108 4.51 15.24 -6.56
C PHE A 108 5.32 15.29 -7.84
N LEU A 109 5.82 14.14 -8.28
CA LEU A 109 6.72 13.97 -9.43
C LEU A 109 6.23 14.78 -10.65
N ALA A 110 6.73 16.00 -10.75
CA ALA A 110 6.44 16.94 -11.81
C ALA A 110 7.75 17.62 -12.19
N GLU A 111 8.72 16.85 -12.68
CA GLU A 111 9.76 17.40 -13.54
C GLU A 111 10.04 16.42 -14.69
N GLY A 112 9.82 16.91 -15.92
CA GLY A 112 10.19 16.27 -17.19
C GLY A 112 9.03 15.69 -17.99
#